data_AF-A0A950HEF6-F1
#
_entry.id   AF-A0A950HEF6-F1
#
_cell.length_a   1.000
_cell.length_b   1.000
_cell.length_c   1.000
_cell.angle_alpha   90.00
_cell.angle_beta   90.00
_cell.angle_gamma   90.00
#
_symmetry.space_group_name_H-M   'P 1'
#
loop_
_entity.id
_entity.type
_entity.pdbx_description
1 polymer ?
#
loop_
_entity_poly.entity_id
_entity_poly.type
_entity_poly.pdbx_seq_one_letter_code
_entity_poly.pdbx_strand_id
1 'polypeptide(L)' 'MRPPPSPELRAQVRAKVAASRTAQGLPPVVTDPATLERVAAVFRLMLPAPVMRSPRTRRRTAAARRPQGGAA' A
#
# COMPACT_ATOMS: atom_id res chain seq x y z
N MET A 1 -6.40 8.41 -15.14
CA MET A 1 -5.26 8.15 -14.23
C MET A 1 -4.30 9.33 -14.33
N ARG A 2 -3.88 9.94 -13.20
CA ARG A 2 -2.94 11.06 -13.22
C ARG A 2 -1.51 10.52 -13.32
N PRO A 3 -0.64 11.07 -14.19
CA PRO A 3 0.75 10.63 -14.28
C PRO A 3 1.51 10.96 -12.98
N PRO A 4 2.55 10.16 -12.64
CA PRO A 4 3.38 10.45 -11.49
C PRO A 4 4.14 11.78 -11.69
N PRO A 5 4.46 12.49 -10.59
CA PRO A 5 5.18 13.76 -10.66
C PRO A 5 6.60 13.58 -11.23
N SER A 6 7.11 14.63 -11.90
CA SER A 6 8.47 14.64 -12.45
C SER A 6 9.52 14.45 -11.34
N PRO A 7 10.70 13.89 -11.66
CA PRO A 7 11.77 13.74 -10.69
C PRO A 7 12.25 15.08 -10.10
N GLU A 8 12.26 16.18 -10.88
CA GLU A 8 12.63 17.49 -10.32
C GLU A 8 11.61 17.97 -9.29
N LEU A 9 10.32 17.82 -9.58
CA LEU A 9 9.26 18.19 -8.65
C LEU A 9 9.37 17.40 -7.33
N ARG A 10 9.72 16.11 -7.41
CA ARG A 10 9.97 15.29 -6.20
C ARG A 10 11.19 15.76 -5.42
N ALA A 11 12.25 16.23 -6.09
CA ALA A 11 13.43 16.78 -5.42
C ALA A 11 13.10 18.10 -4.68
N GLN A 12 12.39 19.01 -5.34
CA GLN A 12 11.96 20.28 -4.74
C GLN A 12 11.08 20.07 -3.50
N VAL A 13 10.10 19.15 -3.59
CA VAL A 13 9.24 18.81 -2.44
C VAL A 13 10.07 18.22 -1.29
N ARG A 14 11.01 17.31 -1.56
CA ARG A 14 11.88 16.74 -0.53
C ARG A 14 12.73 17.81 0.16
N ALA A 15 13.30 18.75 -0.59
CA ALA A 15 14.07 19.86 -0.03
C ALA A 15 13.20 20.76 0.87
N LYS A 16 11.98 21.10 0.45
CA LYS A 16 11.05 21.89 1.26
C LYS A 16 10.66 21.19 2.57
N VAL A 17 10.41 19.89 2.50
CA VAL A 17 10.11 19.08 3.70
C VAL A 17 11.31 19.03 4.64
N ALA A 18 12.52 18.83 4.12
CA ALA A 18 13.73 18.83 4.94
C ALA A 18 13.92 20.17 5.67
N ALA A 19 13.81 21.30 4.96
CA ALA A 19 13.90 22.63 5.56
C ALA A 19 12.83 22.85 6.65
N SER A 20 11.59 22.43 6.39
CA SER A 20 10.51 22.54 7.38
C SER A 20 10.77 21.71 8.63
N ARG A 21 11.36 20.51 8.50
CA ARG A 21 11.68 19.65 9.66
C ARG A 21 12.80 20.27 10.50
N THR A 22 13.84 20.80 9.86
CA THR A 22 14.92 21.51 10.55
C THR A 22 14.37 22.70 11.33
N ALA A 23 13.49 23.50 10.74
CA ALA A 23 12.87 24.65 11.41
C ALA A 23 12.04 24.26 12.64
N GLN A 24 11.48 23.06 12.66
CA GLN A 24 10.66 22.53 13.76
C GLN A 24 11.49 21.70 14.76
N GLY A 25 12.82 21.59 14.58
CA GLY A 25 13.67 20.74 15.41
C GLY A 25 13.37 19.23 15.26
N LEU A 26 12.66 18.83 14.20
CA LEU A 26 12.34 17.44 13.96
C LEU A 26 13.54 16.71 13.35
N PRO A 27 13.77 15.43 13.73
CA PRO A 27 14.90 14.67 13.20
C PRO A 27 14.83 14.56 11.67
N PRO A 28 15.98 14.48 10.99
CA PRO A 28 16.03 14.30 9.54
C PRO A 28 15.28 13.03 9.13
N VAL A 29 14.83 12.99 7.87
CA VAL A 29 14.18 11.80 7.33
C VAL A 29 15.18 10.64 7.39
N VAL A 30 14.84 9.61 8.16
CA VAL A 30 15.63 8.37 8.22
C VAL A 30 15.44 7.66 6.89
N THR A 31 16.47 7.68 6.04
CA THR A 31 16.54 6.92 4.79
C THR A 31 17.38 5.66 4.91
N ASP A 32 17.99 5.41 6.08
CA ASP A 32 18.75 4.19 6.33
C ASP A 32 17.80 2.98 6.35
N PRO A 33 17.95 2.02 5.43
CA PRO A 33 17.08 0.84 5.35
C PRO A 33 17.07 0.01 6.64
N ALA A 34 18.22 -0.11 7.31
CA ALA A 34 18.32 -0.90 8.53
C ALA A 34 17.52 -0.27 9.68
N THR A 35 17.57 1.05 9.81
CA THR A 35 16.77 1.80 10.79
C THR A 35 15.28 1.73 10.45
N LEU A 36 14.91 1.81 9.18
CA LEU A 36 13.51 1.67 8.74
C LEU A 36 12.93 0.30 9.09
N GLU A 37 13.69 -0.79 8.91
CA GLU A 37 13.27 -2.14 9.30
C GLU A 37 13.07 -2.25 10.82
N ARG A 38 13.94 -1.65 11.63
CA ARG A 38 13.79 -1.61 13.09
C ARG A 38 12.51 -0.87 13.50
N VAL A 39 12.25 0.29 12.90
CA VAL A 39 11.01 1.05 13.14
C VAL A 39 9.79 0.23 12.72
N ALA A 40 9.82 -0.40 11.54
CA ALA A 40 8.73 -1.25 11.07
C ALA A 40 8.47 -2.43 12.01
N ALA A 41 9.52 -3.04 12.56
CA ALA A 41 9.39 -4.11 13.54
C ALA A 41 8.66 -3.65 14.82
N VAL A 42 8.99 -2.46 15.34
CA VAL A 42 8.28 -1.88 16.51
C VAL A 42 6.80 -1.67 16.19
N PHE A 43 6.47 -1.11 15.03
CA PHE A 43 5.08 -0.90 14.63
C PHE A 43 4.30 -2.20 14.48
N ARG A 44 4.91 -3.27 13.95
CA ARG A 44 4.26 -4.60 13.84
C ARG A 44 3.90 -5.19 15.21
N LEU A 45 4.65 -4.86 16.26
CA LEU A 45 4.36 -5.32 17.63
C LEU A 45 3.25 -4.51 18.31
N MET A 46 3.10 -3.23 17.96
CA MET A 46 2.08 -2.34 18.54
C MET A 46 0.75 -2.35 17.80
N LEU A 47 0.74 -2.69 16.51
CA LEU A 47 -0.49 -2.75 15.72
C LEU A 47 -1.19 -4.10 15.97
N PRO A 48 -2.49 -4.13 16.30
CA PRO A 48 -3.26 -5.36 16.28
C PRO A 48 -3.17 -6.00 14.90
N ALA A 49 -3.09 -7.33 14.86
CA ALA A 49 -2.82 -8.11 13.66
C ALA A 49 -3.59 -7.55 12.45
N PRO A 50 -2.95 -7.45 11.26
CA PRO A 50 -3.60 -6.91 10.08
C PRO A 50 -4.90 -7.70 9.89
N VAL A 51 -6.03 -6.99 9.94
CA VAL A 51 -7.33 -7.58 9.64
C VAL A 51 -7.24 -8.19 8.24
N MET A 52 -7.03 -9.51 8.21
CA MET A 52 -7.13 -10.30 6.99
C MET A 52 -8.52 -10.02 6.44
N ARG A 53 -8.59 -9.24 5.35
CA ARG A 53 -9.82 -9.15 4.57
C ARG A 53 -10.11 -10.56 4.11
N SER A 54 -11.11 -11.19 4.74
CA SER A 54 -11.54 -12.55 4.39
C SER A 54 -11.74 -12.61 2.87
N PRO A 55 -11.22 -13.64 2.19
CA PRO A 55 -11.49 -13.83 0.78
C PRO A 55 -13.00 -13.99 0.66
N ARG A 56 -13.64 -12.99 0.05
CA ARG A 56 -15.07 -13.01 -0.27
C ARG A 56 -15.29 -14.22 -1.17
N THR A 57 -15.68 -15.33 -0.56
CA THR A 57 -15.91 -16.60 -1.24
C THR A 57 -17.02 -16.32 -2.24
N ARG A 58 -16.65 -16.21 -3.51
CA ARG A 58 -17.59 -16.04 -4.62
C ARG A 58 -18.32 -17.38 -4.71
N ARG A 59 -19.39 -17.52 -3.93
CA ARG A 59 -20.27 -18.68 -3.95
C ARG A 59 -20.77 -18.83 -5.38
N ARG A 60 -20.24 -19.87 -6.02
CA ARG A 60 -20.55 -20.36 -7.34
C ARG A 60 -22.04 -20.70 -7.37
N THR A 61 -22.89 -19.83 -7.93
CA THR A 61 -24.26 -20.19 -8.29
C THR A 61 -24.21 -21.03 -9.55
N ALA A 62 -24.21 -22.35 -9.35
CA ALA A 62 -24.58 -23.32 -10.36
C ALA A 62 -26.06 -23.11 -10.72
N ALA A 63 -26.34 -22.42 -11.83
CA ALA A 63 -27.67 -22.35 -12.42
C ALA A 63 -27.57 -22.04 -13.92
N ALA A 64 -27.03 -22.97 -14.70
CA ALA A 64 -27.32 -23.04 -16.13
C ALA A 64 -27.75 -24.49 -16.44
N ARG A 65 -28.94 -24.84 -15.94
CA ARG A 65 -29.77 -25.88 -16.54
C ARG A 65 -30.15 -25.41 -17.94
N ARG A 66 -29.67 -26.08 -18.97
CA ARG A 66 -30.47 -26.40 -20.16
C ARG A 66 -29.83 -27.57 -20.92
N PRO A 67 -30.54 -28.70 -21.09
CA PRO A 67 -30.15 -29.69 -22.07
C PRO A 67 -30.63 -29.18 -23.45
N GLN A 68 -29.77 -29.26 -24.46
CA GLN A 68 -30.24 -29.37 -25.83
C GLN A 68 -29.71 -30.72 -26.34
N GLY A 69 -30.63 -31.70 -26.45
CA GLY A 69 -30.53 -32.69 -27.52
C GLY A 69 -30.66 -31.94 -28.87
N GLY A 70 -30.13 -32.41 -29.99
CA GLY A 70 -30.09 -33.77 -30.50
C GLY A 70 -30.72 -33.74 -31.91
N ALA A 71 -30.25 -34.60 -32.80
CA ALA A 71 -30.54 -34.74 -34.25
C ALA A 71 -29.75 -33.75 -35.14
N ALA A 72 -28.76 -34.17 -35.95
CA ALA A 72 -28.73 -35.21 -36.99
C ALA A 72 -29.67 -34.93 -38.16
#